data_AF-A0A0L7L1Y2-F1
#
_entry.id   AF-A0A0L7L1Y2-F1
#
_cell.length_a   1.000
_cell.length_b   1.000
_cell.length_c   1.000
_cell.angle_alpha   90.00
_cell.angle_beta   90.00
_cell.angle_gamma   90.00
#
_symmetry.space_group_name_H-M   'P 1'
#
loop_
_entity.id
_entity.type
_entity.pdbx_description
1 polymer ?
#
loop_
_entity_poly.entity_id
_entity_poly.type
_entity_poly.pdbx_seq_one_letter_code
_entity_poly.pdbx_strand_id
1 'polypeptide(L)'
;MSFQPSVPHPEFDGIFEANDDSHICPQIEEFNRTLAGDLDCLRLNIFVPPTASPTNKLPVLVWIFGGRFELGFYGRLLYGPKFLVRHDIILVTINYRVGPYGFMCLNIPEVPGNQGLKDQLMALRWLHENIEAFGMEDIVKHFFYGDEVLDEDFQPGVDLSSDISFIYPSIRSLKRFVESEAEKVYLYIFSYSGGRNFIQHRNNVTDASGAWHADEIGYLFDISYMEEPTPEDQLIVDRMTTMWANFVKSG
;
A
#
# COMPACT_ATOMS: atom_id res chain seq x y z
N MET A 1 8.87 16.90 18.10
CA MET A 1 8.01 18.04 17.69
C MET A 1 7.14 17.56 16.53
N SER A 2 5.84 17.90 16.51
CA SER A 2 4.85 17.26 15.62
C SER A 2 5.13 17.40 14.12
N PHE A 3 5.58 18.57 13.66
CA PHE A 3 5.74 18.88 12.23
C PHE A 3 7.19 18.79 11.71
N GLN A 4 8.11 18.27 12.52
CA GLN A 4 9.51 18.02 12.13
C GLN A 4 9.64 16.69 11.37
N PRO A 5 10.77 16.45 10.65
CA PRO A 5 11.10 15.11 10.18
C PRO A 5 11.06 14.11 11.33
N SER A 6 10.69 12.87 11.01
CA SER A 6 10.85 11.73 11.91
C SER A 6 12.34 11.51 12.21
N VAL A 7 12.62 10.85 13.34
CA VAL A 7 13.95 10.44 13.79
C VAL A 7 13.89 8.95 14.16
N PRO A 8 15.01 8.20 14.06
CA PRO A 8 15.04 6.81 14.50
C PRO A 8 14.58 6.65 15.95
N HIS A 9 13.92 5.53 16.25
CA HIS A 9 13.52 5.20 17.62
C HIS A 9 14.78 5.06 18.51
N PRO A 10 14.79 5.56 19.76
CA PRO A 10 15.96 5.52 20.65
C PRO A 10 16.18 4.14 21.29
N GLU A 11 16.03 3.05 20.52
CA GLU A 11 16.02 1.65 20.97
C GLU A 11 14.89 1.36 22.00
N PHE A 12 14.74 0.09 22.44
CA PHE A 12 13.71 -0.34 23.39
C PHE A 12 14.34 -0.82 24.69
N ASP A 13 13.70 -0.51 25.83
CA ASP A 13 14.08 -1.02 27.16
C ASP A 13 13.68 -2.50 27.34
N GLY A 14 14.33 -3.39 26.56
CA GLY A 14 14.11 -4.84 26.58
C GLY A 14 13.29 -5.35 25.39
N ILE A 15 12.49 -6.40 25.62
CA ILE A 15 11.67 -7.04 24.58
C ILE A 15 10.42 -6.19 24.32
N PHE A 16 10.19 -5.82 23.06
CA PHE A 16 9.00 -5.09 22.62
C PHE A 16 7.91 -6.05 22.10
N GLU A 17 6.71 -5.94 22.65
CA GLU A 17 5.55 -6.77 22.31
C GLU A 17 4.85 -6.27 21.03
N ALA A 18 5.41 -6.59 19.86
CA ALA A 18 4.93 -6.16 18.54
C ALA A 18 3.69 -6.94 18.05
N ASN A 19 2.60 -6.95 18.84
CA ASN A 19 1.37 -7.71 18.53
C ASN A 19 0.12 -6.82 18.25
N ASP A 20 0.20 -5.52 18.52
CA ASP A 20 -0.86 -4.52 18.33
C ASP A 20 -0.63 -3.64 17.09
N ASP A 21 -1.60 -3.61 16.18
CA ASP A 21 -1.64 -2.84 14.93
C ASP A 21 -2.77 -1.79 14.89
N SER A 22 -3.32 -1.42 16.05
CA SER A 22 -4.41 -0.42 16.19
C SER A 22 -3.93 1.04 16.22
N HIS A 23 -2.63 1.28 16.39
CA HIS A 23 -2.02 2.61 16.50
C HIS A 23 -1.97 3.37 15.15
N ILE A 24 -3.06 4.04 14.78
CA ILE A 24 -3.18 4.84 13.55
C ILE A 24 -2.77 6.30 13.77
N CYS A 25 -2.31 7.00 12.72
CA CYS A 25 -1.97 8.42 12.84
C CYS A 25 -3.22 9.31 12.95
N PRO A 26 -3.15 10.52 13.55
CA PRO A 26 -4.32 11.32 13.88
C PRO A 26 -5.06 11.80 12.62
N GLN A 27 -6.32 11.38 12.50
CA GLN A 27 -7.13 11.55 11.30
C GLN A 27 -8.62 11.68 11.65
N ILE A 28 -9.43 12.10 10.68
CA ILE A 28 -10.88 12.03 10.78
C ILE A 28 -11.34 10.76 10.04
N GLU A 29 -11.98 9.84 10.75
CA GLU A 29 -12.50 8.61 10.16
C GLU A 29 -13.66 8.88 9.19
N GLU A 30 -13.66 8.20 8.03
CA GLU A 30 -14.54 8.50 6.90
C GLU A 30 -16.04 8.29 7.23
N PHE A 31 -16.37 7.25 8.01
CA PHE A 31 -17.76 6.83 8.25
C PHE A 31 -18.45 7.54 9.41
N ASN A 32 -17.79 7.64 10.57
CA ASN A 32 -18.35 8.23 11.79
C ASN A 32 -17.99 9.73 11.95
N ARG A 33 -17.01 10.23 11.18
CA ARG A 33 -16.46 11.59 11.22
C ARG A 33 -15.89 11.99 12.58
N THR A 34 -15.44 11.03 13.39
CA THR A 34 -14.73 11.28 14.65
C THR A 34 -13.23 11.44 14.44
N LEU A 35 -12.57 12.16 15.35
CA LEU A 35 -11.12 12.17 15.45
C LEU A 35 -10.63 10.85 16.06
N ALA A 36 -9.72 10.17 15.38
CA ALA A 36 -9.09 8.92 15.80
C ALA A 36 -7.58 8.95 15.59
N GLY A 37 -6.87 8.02 16.22
CA GLY A 37 -5.41 7.90 16.16
C GLY A 37 -4.64 8.75 17.17
N ASP A 38 -3.33 8.52 17.23
CA ASP A 38 -2.42 9.11 18.22
C ASP A 38 -1.06 9.54 17.61
N LEU A 39 -0.21 10.21 18.39
CA LEU A 39 1.05 10.81 17.90
C LEU A 39 2.23 9.82 17.84
N ASP A 40 2.10 8.62 18.40
CA ASP A 40 3.10 7.53 18.41
C ASP A 40 2.78 6.46 17.33
N CYS A 41 2.18 6.92 16.23
CA CYS A 41 1.66 6.08 15.16
C CYS A 41 2.72 5.55 14.18
N LEU A 42 3.98 5.99 14.27
CA LEU A 42 5.03 5.64 13.29
C LEU A 42 5.58 4.23 13.51
N ARG A 43 4.76 3.25 13.12
CA ARG A 43 4.98 1.81 13.30
C ARG A 43 4.84 1.07 11.97
N LEU A 44 5.24 -0.20 11.96
CA LEU A 44 5.07 -1.10 10.83
C LEU A 44 4.81 -2.53 11.32
N ASN A 45 4.15 -3.34 10.48
CA ASN A 45 3.98 -4.78 10.68
C ASN A 45 4.93 -5.54 9.76
N ILE A 46 5.42 -6.70 10.20
CA ILE A 46 6.20 -7.64 9.39
C ILE A 46 5.55 -9.02 9.51
N PHE A 47 5.07 -9.58 8.41
CA PHE A 47 4.41 -10.88 8.35
C PHE A 47 5.29 -11.89 7.62
N VAL A 48 5.96 -12.74 8.40
CA VAL A 48 6.95 -13.71 7.93
C VAL A 48 6.30 -15.11 7.82
N PRO A 49 6.43 -15.82 6.69
CA PRO A 49 5.92 -17.19 6.57
C PRO A 49 6.82 -18.19 7.33
N PRO A 50 6.29 -19.34 7.80
CA PRO A 50 7.09 -20.37 8.48
C PRO A 50 8.21 -21.00 7.65
N THR A 51 8.28 -20.71 6.35
CA THR A 51 9.33 -21.15 5.42
C THR A 51 10.56 -20.24 5.41
N ALA A 52 10.46 -19.01 5.92
CA ALA A 52 11.62 -18.11 6.04
C ALA A 52 12.61 -18.63 7.10
N SER A 53 13.92 -18.49 6.82
CA SER A 53 14.96 -18.78 7.82
C SER A 53 16.26 -18.05 7.46
N PRO A 54 17.25 -17.97 8.38
CA PRO A 54 18.56 -17.39 8.06
C PRO A 54 19.30 -18.05 6.87
N THR A 55 18.91 -19.26 6.48
CA THR A 55 19.43 -20.00 5.31
C THR A 55 18.46 -20.08 4.13
N ASN A 56 17.22 -19.62 4.29
CA ASN A 56 16.21 -19.53 3.24
C ASN A 56 15.64 -18.11 3.25
N LYS A 57 16.38 -17.19 2.63
CA LYS A 57 15.95 -15.80 2.52
C LYS A 57 14.74 -15.70 1.59
N LEU A 58 13.80 -14.83 1.92
CA LEU A 58 12.62 -14.55 1.10
C LEU A 58 12.55 -13.07 0.71
N PRO A 59 11.97 -12.75 -0.47
CA PRO A 59 11.82 -11.37 -0.92
C PRO A 59 10.64 -10.68 -0.24
N VAL A 60 10.68 -9.34 -0.24
CA VAL A 60 9.83 -8.50 0.60
C VAL A 60 8.89 -7.63 -0.22
N LEU A 61 7.60 -7.67 0.12
CA LEU A 61 6.59 -6.74 -0.37
C LEU A 61 6.35 -5.66 0.69
N VAL A 62 6.86 -4.45 0.48
CA VAL A 62 6.57 -3.29 1.35
C VAL A 62 5.34 -2.55 0.83
N TRP A 63 4.25 -2.65 1.57
CA TRP A 63 2.97 -2.02 1.27
C TRP A 63 2.80 -0.67 2.00
N ILE A 64 2.42 0.34 1.22
CA ILE A 64 2.12 1.70 1.69
C ILE A 64 0.64 1.96 1.40
N PHE A 65 -0.18 2.22 2.42
CA PHE A 65 -1.63 2.38 2.24
C PHE A 65 -2.00 3.70 1.54
N GLY A 66 -3.18 3.70 0.90
CA GLY A 66 -3.74 4.83 0.15
C GLY A 66 -4.37 5.92 1.00
N GLY A 67 -5.67 6.23 0.77
CA GLY A 67 -6.41 7.18 1.61
C GLY A 67 -6.12 8.68 1.35
N ARG A 68 -5.69 9.01 0.12
CA ARG A 68 -5.50 10.40 -0.38
C ARG A 68 -4.52 11.25 0.44
N PHE A 69 -3.61 10.61 1.20
CA PHE A 69 -2.74 11.25 2.20
C PHE A 69 -3.48 11.95 3.36
N GLU A 70 -4.80 11.82 3.49
CA GLU A 70 -5.61 12.46 4.55
C GLU A 70 -5.94 11.51 5.71
N LEU A 71 -6.13 10.23 5.39
CA LEU A 71 -6.58 9.17 6.31
C LEU A 71 -6.01 7.81 5.86
N GLY A 72 -6.16 6.77 6.67
CA GLY A 72 -5.68 5.41 6.39
C GLY A 72 -4.94 4.75 7.56
N PHE A 73 -4.66 3.47 7.42
CA PHE A 73 -4.05 2.63 8.45
C PHE A 73 -3.28 1.45 7.86
N TYR A 74 -2.41 0.83 8.64
CA TYR A 74 -1.49 -0.24 8.20
C TYR A 74 -1.90 -1.65 8.70
N GLY A 75 -2.91 -1.74 9.58
CA GLY A 75 -3.32 -2.98 10.24
C GLY A 75 -4.07 -4.02 9.39
N ARG A 76 -4.11 -5.23 9.95
CA ARG A 76 -4.61 -6.49 9.36
C ARG A 76 -6.09 -6.47 8.93
N LEU A 77 -6.90 -5.55 9.47
CA LEU A 77 -8.33 -5.40 9.16
C LEU A 77 -8.60 -5.26 7.65
N LEU A 78 -7.71 -4.54 6.94
CA LEU A 78 -7.75 -4.34 5.49
C LEU A 78 -6.54 -4.96 4.78
N TYR A 79 -5.40 -5.07 5.46
CA TYR A 79 -4.14 -5.57 4.89
C TYR A 79 -3.75 -6.93 5.49
N GLY A 80 -4.72 -7.85 5.53
CA GLY A 80 -4.57 -9.20 6.09
C GLY A 80 -3.59 -10.09 5.30
N PRO A 81 -2.60 -10.74 5.93
CA PRO A 81 -1.47 -11.37 5.24
C PRO A 81 -1.75 -12.73 4.59
N LYS A 82 -2.84 -13.43 4.97
CA LYS A 82 -3.15 -14.84 4.60
C LYS A 82 -2.98 -15.14 3.10
N PHE A 83 -3.46 -14.26 2.22
CA PHE A 83 -3.43 -14.49 0.77
C PHE A 83 -2.07 -14.26 0.11
N LEU A 84 -1.20 -13.45 0.71
CA LEU A 84 0.14 -13.12 0.17
C LEU A 84 1.22 -14.02 0.77
N VAL A 85 1.26 -14.13 2.10
CA VAL A 85 2.32 -14.82 2.85
C VAL A 85 2.34 -16.33 2.55
N ARG A 86 1.21 -16.91 2.12
CA ARG A 86 1.12 -18.30 1.61
C ARG A 86 1.98 -18.59 0.36
N HIS A 87 2.51 -17.56 -0.31
CA HIS A 87 3.34 -17.69 -1.51
C HIS A 87 4.84 -17.51 -1.22
N ASP A 88 5.31 -17.74 0.01
CA ASP A 88 6.72 -17.57 0.40
C ASP A 88 7.27 -16.18 0.05
N ILE A 89 6.55 -15.13 0.43
CA ILE A 89 7.02 -13.75 0.45
C ILE A 89 6.76 -13.15 1.83
N ILE A 90 7.55 -12.15 2.21
CA ILE A 90 7.36 -11.43 3.47
C ILE A 90 6.59 -10.15 3.18
N LEU A 91 5.43 -9.98 3.81
CA LEU A 91 4.63 -8.76 3.70
C LEU A 91 5.00 -7.80 4.82
N VAL A 92 5.36 -6.58 4.47
CA VAL A 92 5.53 -5.47 5.41
C VAL A 92 4.46 -4.43 5.14
N THR A 93 3.74 -3.96 6.16
CA THR A 93 2.83 -2.81 6.02
C THR A 93 3.33 -1.66 6.89
N ILE A 94 3.48 -0.46 6.32
CA ILE A 94 4.04 0.69 7.04
C ILE A 94 2.99 1.76 7.35
N ASN A 95 3.11 2.41 8.50
CA ASN A 95 2.35 3.59 8.85
C ASN A 95 3.14 4.88 8.59
N TYR A 96 2.45 5.97 8.28
CA TYR A 96 3.05 7.27 7.97
C TYR A 96 2.08 8.40 8.34
N ARG A 97 2.59 9.59 8.65
CA ARG A 97 1.73 10.71 9.05
C ARG A 97 0.84 11.17 7.89
N VAL A 98 -0.45 11.32 8.16
CA VAL A 98 -1.49 11.76 7.22
C VAL A 98 -2.00 13.17 7.56
N GLY A 99 -2.82 13.74 6.68
CA GLY A 99 -3.49 15.02 6.83
C GLY A 99 -2.53 16.18 7.08
N PRO A 100 -2.96 17.24 7.79
CA PRO A 100 -2.09 18.35 8.17
C PRO A 100 -0.87 17.92 9.01
N TYR A 101 -0.96 16.82 9.75
CA TYR A 101 0.15 16.30 10.56
C TYR A 101 1.31 15.76 9.71
N GLY A 102 1.00 15.12 8.58
CA GLY A 102 1.99 14.65 7.61
C GLY A 102 2.37 15.67 6.53
N PHE A 103 1.45 16.56 6.14
CA PHE A 103 1.56 17.29 4.86
C PHE A 103 1.42 18.82 4.97
N MET A 104 1.23 19.40 6.16
CA MET A 104 1.27 20.86 6.31
C MET A 104 2.63 21.43 5.91
N CYS A 105 2.61 22.48 5.09
CA CYS A 105 3.78 23.29 4.74
C CYS A 105 3.45 24.76 4.99
N LEU A 106 4.29 25.47 5.75
CA LEU A 106 4.13 26.90 6.05
C LEU A 106 5.28 27.75 5.50
N ASN A 107 6.13 27.17 4.64
CA ASN A 107 7.33 27.81 4.08
C ASN A 107 8.31 28.36 5.14
N ILE A 108 8.39 27.66 6.29
CA ILE A 108 9.34 27.92 7.39
C ILE A 108 10.11 26.64 7.73
N PRO A 109 11.35 26.71 8.26
CA PRO A 109 12.15 25.52 8.60
C PRO A 109 11.45 24.52 9.53
N GLU A 110 10.54 25.00 10.39
CA GLU A 110 9.83 24.20 11.39
C GLU A 110 8.68 23.38 10.82
N VAL A 111 8.14 23.78 9.65
CA VAL A 111 7.00 23.14 8.96
C VAL A 111 7.28 23.09 7.45
N PRO A 112 8.27 22.29 6.99
CA PRO A 112 8.76 22.28 5.61
C PRO A 112 7.97 21.34 4.66
N GLY A 113 6.81 20.83 5.06
CA GLY A 113 5.99 19.92 4.25
C GLY A 113 6.53 18.49 4.13
N ASN A 114 5.73 17.64 3.47
CA ASN A 114 6.08 16.27 3.05
C ASN A 114 6.66 15.38 4.15
N GLN A 115 6.20 15.52 5.39
CA GLN A 115 6.66 14.70 6.51
C GLN A 115 6.17 13.25 6.38
N GLY A 116 4.95 13.00 5.93
CA GLY A 116 4.46 11.65 5.63
C GLY A 116 5.34 10.90 4.60
N LEU A 117 5.85 11.59 3.57
CA LEU A 117 6.79 10.99 2.60
C LEU A 117 8.19 10.73 3.20
N LYS A 118 8.61 11.55 4.17
CA LYS A 118 9.86 11.33 4.91
C LYS A 118 9.73 10.18 5.90
N ASP A 119 8.54 9.96 6.48
CA ASP A 119 8.23 8.80 7.31
C ASP A 119 8.28 7.51 6.47
N GLN A 120 7.67 7.51 5.27
CA GLN A 120 7.79 6.39 4.32
C GLN A 120 9.25 6.11 3.94
N LEU A 121 10.05 7.14 3.68
CA LEU A 121 11.49 7.00 3.42
C LEU A 121 12.26 6.50 4.66
N MET A 122 11.86 6.89 5.87
CA MET A 122 12.47 6.41 7.11
C MET A 122 12.13 4.94 7.35
N ALA A 123 10.89 4.52 7.17
CA ALA A 123 10.49 3.13 7.26
C ALA A 123 11.24 2.26 6.25
N LEU A 124 11.37 2.71 4.99
CA LEU A 124 12.16 2.01 3.97
C LEU A 124 13.66 1.90 4.30
N ARG A 125 14.24 2.92 4.96
CA ARG A 125 15.64 2.86 5.44
C ARG A 125 15.80 1.93 6.64
N TRP A 126 14.92 2.06 7.64
CA TRP A 126 14.92 1.18 8.80
C TRP A 126 14.74 -0.28 8.37
N LEU A 127 13.86 -0.53 7.39
CA LEU A 127 13.71 -1.86 6.78
C LEU A 127 15.03 -2.32 6.19
N HIS A 128 15.64 -1.60 5.24
CA HIS A 128 16.95 -1.95 4.66
C HIS A 128 18.04 -2.22 5.72
N GLU A 129 18.10 -1.40 6.78
CA GLU A 129 19.05 -1.54 7.88
C GLU A 129 18.79 -2.75 8.81
N ASN A 130 17.55 -3.27 8.86
CA ASN A 130 17.14 -4.35 9.77
C ASN A 130 16.65 -5.62 9.03
N ILE A 131 16.59 -5.62 7.70
CA ILE A 131 15.89 -6.63 6.89
C ILE A 131 16.49 -8.02 7.06
N GLU A 132 17.82 -8.10 7.20
CA GLU A 132 18.53 -9.36 7.38
C GLU A 132 18.13 -10.12 8.65
N ALA A 133 17.72 -9.43 9.72
CA ALA A 133 17.34 -10.04 10.99
C ALA A 133 16.11 -10.96 10.88
N PHE A 134 15.29 -10.78 9.84
CA PHE A 134 14.10 -11.58 9.55
C PHE A 134 14.32 -12.57 8.40
N GLY A 135 15.56 -12.72 7.90
CA GLY A 135 15.88 -13.60 6.78
C GLY A 135 15.35 -13.11 5.43
N MET A 136 15.67 -11.86 5.05
CA MET A 136 15.10 -11.21 3.87
C MET A 136 16.14 -10.82 2.80
N GLU A 137 15.67 -10.60 1.57
CA GLU A 137 16.41 -9.96 0.45
C GLU A 137 15.94 -8.50 0.19
N ASP A 138 16.86 -7.64 -0.23
CA ASP A 138 16.62 -6.25 -0.65
C ASP A 138 16.21 -6.15 -2.13
N ILE A 139 15.18 -5.36 -2.49
CA ILE A 139 14.96 -4.67 -3.80
C ILE A 139 13.66 -3.84 -3.77
N VAL A 140 13.65 -2.60 -4.32
CA VAL A 140 12.41 -1.79 -4.58
C VAL A 140 12.58 -0.71 -5.68
N LYS A 141 11.80 -0.71 -6.80
CA LYS A 141 11.07 0.50 -7.37
C LYS A 141 10.19 0.34 -8.67
N HIS A 142 9.45 1.43 -9.03
CA HIS A 142 8.22 1.56 -9.86
C HIS A 142 7.96 3.06 -10.30
N PHE A 143 7.11 3.49 -11.28
CA PHE A 143 6.32 2.84 -12.37
C PHE A 143 6.17 3.69 -13.72
N PHE A 144 5.34 3.31 -14.74
CA PHE A 144 5.51 3.60 -16.21
C PHE A 144 4.23 3.81 -17.17
N TYR A 145 4.23 4.81 -18.13
CA TYR A 145 3.35 5.17 -19.35
C TYR A 145 3.05 3.96 -20.26
N GLY A 146 2.05 3.93 -21.17
CA GLY A 146 0.99 4.86 -21.64
C GLY A 146 0.38 4.36 -22.97
N ASP A 147 -0.36 5.10 -23.81
CA ASP A 147 -0.84 6.50 -23.88
C ASP A 147 -2.07 6.56 -24.86
N GLU A 148 -3.01 7.53 -24.70
CA GLU A 148 -3.99 8.01 -25.75
C GLU A 148 -5.08 6.98 -26.23
N VAL A 149 -6.25 7.25 -26.85
CA VAL A 149 -7.15 8.41 -27.18
C VAL A 149 -8.47 7.82 -27.78
N LEU A 150 -9.72 8.34 -27.69
CA LEU A 150 -10.50 9.24 -26.80
C LEU A 150 -12.02 9.10 -27.15
N ASP A 151 -12.93 9.73 -26.37
CA ASP A 151 -14.35 10.08 -26.67
C ASP A 151 -15.40 8.94 -26.90
N GLU A 152 -16.70 9.02 -26.57
CA GLU A 152 -17.55 9.96 -25.78
C GLU A 152 -18.74 9.17 -25.14
N ASP A 153 -19.06 9.39 -23.84
CA ASP A 153 -20.19 8.83 -23.05
C ASP A 153 -20.28 9.63 -21.70
N PHE A 154 -20.98 9.16 -20.66
CA PHE A 154 -20.76 9.60 -19.26
C PHE A 154 -19.56 8.89 -18.60
N GLN A 155 -19.13 7.75 -19.15
CA GLN A 155 -17.92 7.03 -18.75
C GLN A 155 -16.67 7.94 -18.78
N PRO A 156 -16.45 8.83 -19.78
CA PRO A 156 -15.49 9.93 -19.75
C PRO A 156 -15.47 10.83 -18.52
N GLY A 157 -16.54 10.94 -17.72
CA GLY A 157 -16.48 11.63 -16.42
C GLY A 157 -15.70 10.82 -15.36
N VAL A 158 -15.87 9.50 -15.39
CA VAL A 158 -15.14 8.53 -14.56
C VAL A 158 -13.72 8.34 -15.10
N ASP A 159 -13.56 8.26 -16.43
CA ASP A 159 -12.26 8.14 -17.08
C ASP A 159 -11.43 9.41 -16.90
N LEU A 160 -11.98 10.62 -17.10
CA LEU A 160 -11.26 11.88 -16.87
C LEU A 160 -10.84 12.04 -15.40
N SER A 161 -11.71 11.62 -14.47
CA SER A 161 -11.38 11.58 -13.03
C SER A 161 -10.24 10.58 -12.77
N SER A 162 -10.31 9.41 -13.40
CA SER A 162 -9.28 8.37 -13.32
C SER A 162 -7.98 8.78 -13.99
N ASP A 163 -8.03 9.51 -15.10
CA ASP A 163 -6.91 10.10 -15.82
C ASP A 163 -6.20 11.11 -14.94
N ILE A 164 -6.87 12.18 -14.55
CA ILE A 164 -6.25 13.25 -13.75
C ILE A 164 -5.68 12.70 -12.42
N SER A 165 -6.36 11.73 -11.79
CA SER A 165 -6.01 11.23 -10.46
C SER A 165 -5.02 10.06 -10.45
N PHE A 166 -5.11 9.14 -11.41
CA PHE A 166 -4.41 7.85 -11.37
C PHE A 166 -3.68 7.51 -12.67
N ILE A 167 -4.39 7.48 -13.80
CA ILE A 167 -3.86 6.99 -15.07
C ILE A 167 -2.83 7.98 -15.61
N TYR A 168 -3.14 9.27 -15.85
CA TYR A 168 -2.15 10.25 -16.33
C TYR A 168 -0.93 10.39 -15.39
N PRO A 169 -1.05 10.46 -14.04
CA PRO A 169 0.13 10.46 -13.15
C PRO A 169 0.97 9.17 -13.18
N SER A 170 0.33 7.99 -13.17
CA SER A 170 1.04 6.70 -13.22
C SER A 170 1.71 6.51 -14.58
N ILE A 171 0.97 6.85 -15.63
CA ILE A 171 1.46 6.95 -16.99
C ILE A 171 2.69 7.87 -16.98
N ARG A 172 2.59 9.12 -16.50
CA ARG A 172 3.63 10.18 -16.53
C ARG A 172 5.03 9.80 -15.98
N SER A 173 5.20 8.61 -15.43
CA SER A 173 6.43 8.09 -14.85
C SER A 173 7.35 7.26 -15.80
N LEU A 174 6.88 6.62 -16.89
CA LEU A 174 7.75 5.84 -17.87
C LEU A 174 8.78 6.69 -18.53
N LYS A 175 8.32 7.64 -19.37
CA LYS A 175 9.19 8.44 -20.21
C LYS A 175 10.27 9.00 -19.28
N ARG A 176 9.91 9.44 -18.05
CA ARG A 176 10.87 9.77 -17.00
C ARG A 176 11.87 8.68 -16.60
N PHE A 177 11.50 7.51 -16.07
CA PHE A 177 12.54 6.55 -15.66
C PHE A 177 13.18 5.74 -16.83
N VAL A 178 12.66 5.74 -18.07
CA VAL A 178 13.33 5.15 -19.27
C VAL A 178 14.19 6.16 -20.03
N GLU A 179 13.81 7.45 -20.04
CA GLU A 179 14.76 8.55 -20.26
C GLU A 179 15.88 8.54 -19.19
N SER A 180 15.67 7.82 -18.07
CA SER A 180 16.66 7.54 -17.01
C SER A 180 17.18 6.09 -16.99
N GLU A 181 17.05 5.36 -18.11
CA GLU A 181 17.68 4.05 -18.35
C GLU A 181 17.34 2.92 -17.34
N ALA A 182 16.15 2.92 -16.74
CA ALA A 182 15.71 1.82 -15.87
C ALA A 182 15.61 0.48 -16.61
N GLU A 183 16.22 -0.57 -16.06
CA GLU A 183 16.47 -1.86 -16.75
C GLU A 183 15.19 -2.65 -17.08
N LYS A 184 14.23 -2.74 -16.15
CA LYS A 184 13.01 -3.55 -16.32
C LYS A 184 11.76 -2.85 -15.77
N VAL A 185 10.62 -3.13 -16.42
CA VAL A 185 9.39 -2.33 -16.35
C VAL A 185 8.15 -3.21 -16.57
N TYR A 186 7.24 -3.27 -15.59
CA TYR A 186 6.08 -4.18 -15.57
C TYR A 186 4.76 -3.48 -15.18
N LEU A 187 3.96 -3.03 -16.16
CA LEU A 187 2.62 -2.50 -15.87
C LEU A 187 1.64 -3.66 -15.73
N TYR A 188 0.80 -3.63 -14.71
CA TYR A 188 -0.38 -4.49 -14.62
C TYR A 188 -1.64 -3.63 -14.60
N ILE A 189 -2.74 -4.18 -15.13
CA ILE A 189 -4.06 -3.57 -15.15
C ILE A 189 -5.02 -4.58 -14.53
N PHE A 190 -5.82 -4.14 -13.56
CA PHE A 190 -6.89 -4.94 -12.98
C PHE A 190 -8.24 -4.51 -13.58
N SER A 191 -8.99 -5.48 -14.12
CA SER A 191 -10.27 -5.23 -14.80
C SER A 191 -11.35 -6.25 -14.43
N TYR A 192 -11.13 -7.06 -13.39
CA TYR A 192 -12.08 -8.08 -12.96
C TYR A 192 -13.19 -7.48 -12.08
N SER A 193 -14.41 -7.98 -12.29
CA SER A 193 -15.64 -7.60 -11.59
C SER A 193 -16.23 -8.88 -11.01
N GLY A 194 -16.33 -8.97 -9.68
CA GLY A 194 -16.74 -10.15 -8.94
C GLY A 194 -17.08 -9.84 -7.48
N GLY A 195 -17.20 -10.86 -6.64
CA GLY A 195 -17.72 -10.75 -5.28
C GLY A 195 -16.82 -9.97 -4.32
N ARG A 196 -15.54 -9.78 -4.66
CA ARG A 196 -14.54 -9.14 -3.78
C ARG A 196 -14.08 -7.75 -4.23
N ASN A 197 -14.81 -7.10 -5.12
CA ASN A 197 -14.54 -5.71 -5.53
C ASN A 197 -14.72 -4.76 -4.32
N PHE A 198 -13.59 -4.40 -3.69
CA PHE A 198 -13.54 -3.78 -2.37
C PHE A 198 -14.36 -2.49 -2.25
N ILE A 199 -14.24 -1.54 -3.18
CA ILE A 199 -14.94 -0.26 -3.10
C ILE A 199 -16.42 -0.41 -3.43
N GLN A 200 -16.78 -1.31 -4.34
CA GLN A 200 -18.18 -1.63 -4.64
C GLN A 200 -18.88 -2.24 -3.42
N HIS A 201 -18.24 -3.22 -2.77
CA HIS A 201 -18.71 -3.81 -1.50
C HIS A 201 -18.79 -2.76 -0.38
N ARG A 202 -17.73 -1.94 -0.21
CA ARG A 202 -17.66 -0.88 0.81
C ARG A 202 -18.79 0.16 0.69
N ASN A 203 -19.21 0.44 -0.54
CA ASN A 203 -20.27 1.40 -0.84
C ASN A 203 -21.66 0.74 -0.98
N ASN A 204 -21.77 -0.59 -0.80
CA ASN A 204 -22.98 -1.39 -1.01
C ASN A 204 -23.60 -1.19 -2.42
N VAL A 205 -22.77 -1.28 -3.45
CA VAL A 205 -23.15 -1.16 -4.87
C VAL A 205 -23.03 -2.53 -5.53
N THR A 206 -24.13 -3.03 -6.11
CA THR A 206 -24.20 -4.36 -6.78
C THR A 206 -24.28 -4.27 -8.31
N ASP A 207 -24.79 -3.16 -8.84
CA ASP A 207 -25.18 -3.02 -10.25
C ASP A 207 -24.14 -2.22 -11.04
N ALA A 208 -22.89 -2.14 -10.53
CA ALA A 208 -21.78 -1.49 -11.20
C ALA A 208 -21.04 -2.46 -12.13
N SER A 209 -20.65 -1.97 -13.30
CA SER A 209 -19.86 -2.73 -14.27
C SER A 209 -18.36 -2.41 -14.15
N GLY A 210 -17.52 -3.45 -14.16
CA GLY A 210 -16.07 -3.32 -14.24
C GLY A 210 -15.37 -3.18 -12.88
N ALA A 211 -14.04 -3.05 -12.91
CA ALA A 211 -13.25 -2.79 -11.71
C ALA A 211 -13.18 -1.28 -11.43
N TRP A 212 -13.38 -0.90 -10.17
CA TRP A 212 -13.15 0.45 -9.67
C TRP A 212 -11.74 0.56 -9.06
N HIS A 213 -11.24 1.77 -8.89
CA HIS A 213 -9.97 2.02 -8.19
C HIS A 213 -9.98 1.36 -6.80
N ALA A 214 -8.90 0.66 -6.44
CA ALA A 214 -8.73 -0.07 -5.19
C ALA A 214 -9.61 -1.32 -4.99
N ASP A 215 -10.43 -1.73 -5.98
CA ASP A 215 -11.18 -3.00 -5.90
C ASP A 215 -10.25 -4.22 -5.80
N GLU A 216 -9.04 -4.13 -6.36
CA GLU A 216 -8.05 -5.20 -6.35
C GLU A 216 -7.55 -5.57 -4.95
N ILE A 217 -7.68 -4.65 -3.97
CA ILE A 217 -7.29 -4.89 -2.57
C ILE A 217 -8.05 -6.10 -2.00
N GLY A 218 -9.33 -6.27 -2.35
CA GLY A 218 -10.12 -7.41 -1.90
C GLY A 218 -9.67 -8.77 -2.45
N TYR A 219 -8.95 -8.77 -3.57
CA TYR A 219 -8.36 -9.98 -4.18
C TYR A 219 -6.88 -10.18 -3.77
N LEU A 220 -6.23 -9.14 -3.27
CA LEU A 220 -4.82 -9.16 -2.84
C LEU A 220 -4.67 -9.45 -1.34
N PHE A 221 -5.60 -8.98 -0.50
CA PHE A 221 -5.56 -9.11 0.96
C PHE A 221 -6.78 -9.83 1.54
N ASP A 222 -6.57 -10.44 2.71
CA ASP A 222 -7.60 -11.10 3.50
C ASP A 222 -8.34 -10.07 4.38
N ILE A 223 -9.26 -9.32 3.76
CA ILE A 223 -10.06 -8.28 4.41
C ILE A 223 -11.04 -8.93 5.40
N SER A 224 -10.88 -8.65 6.69
CA SER A 224 -11.48 -9.45 7.78
C SER A 224 -13.00 -9.30 7.97
N TYR A 225 -13.65 -8.47 7.16
CA TYR A 225 -15.10 -8.18 7.19
C TYR A 225 -15.79 -8.44 5.84
N MET A 226 -15.09 -9.08 4.89
CA MET A 226 -15.67 -9.63 3.67
C MET A 226 -15.85 -11.15 3.84
N GLU A 227 -16.84 -11.73 3.16
CA GLU A 227 -17.02 -13.19 3.16
C GLU A 227 -15.84 -13.92 2.49
N GLU A 228 -15.65 -15.22 2.74
CA GLU A 228 -14.62 -16.00 2.01
C GLU A 228 -14.94 -16.05 0.49
N PRO A 229 -13.94 -16.10 -0.39
CA PRO A 229 -14.14 -16.04 -1.85
C PRO A 229 -15.06 -17.14 -2.40
N THR A 230 -15.84 -16.79 -3.43
CA THR A 230 -16.45 -17.78 -4.34
C THR A 230 -15.35 -18.57 -5.08
N PRO A 231 -15.65 -19.72 -5.70
CA PRO A 231 -14.66 -20.44 -6.53
C PRO A 231 -14.05 -19.57 -7.65
N GLU A 232 -14.87 -18.69 -8.24
CA GLU A 232 -14.50 -17.71 -9.25
C GLU A 232 -13.59 -16.62 -8.66
N ASP A 233 -13.96 -16.03 -7.53
CA ASP A 233 -13.11 -15.04 -6.84
C ASP A 233 -11.79 -15.65 -6.37
N GLN A 234 -11.80 -16.91 -5.88
CA GLN A 234 -10.61 -17.62 -5.39
C GLN A 234 -9.61 -17.83 -6.54
N LEU A 235 -10.08 -18.13 -7.75
CA LEU A 235 -9.22 -18.20 -8.94
C LEU A 235 -8.57 -16.84 -9.26
N ILE A 236 -9.23 -15.72 -8.99
CA ILE A 236 -8.66 -14.38 -9.16
C ILE A 236 -7.72 -14.02 -8.01
N VAL A 237 -8.06 -14.34 -6.75
CA VAL A 237 -7.15 -14.23 -5.59
C VAL A 237 -5.86 -15.01 -5.85
N ASP A 238 -5.97 -16.26 -6.31
CA ASP A 238 -4.83 -17.11 -6.65
C ASP A 238 -3.99 -16.52 -7.77
N ARG A 239 -4.60 -16.06 -8.87
CA ARG A 239 -3.88 -15.40 -9.97
C ARG A 239 -3.19 -14.10 -9.55
N MET A 240 -3.89 -13.22 -8.83
CA MET A 240 -3.37 -11.93 -8.38
C MET A 240 -2.21 -12.12 -7.41
N THR A 241 -2.39 -12.95 -6.37
CA THR A 241 -1.35 -13.16 -5.36
C THR A 241 -0.16 -13.97 -5.91
N THR A 242 -0.37 -14.90 -6.84
CA THR A 242 0.72 -15.57 -7.58
C THR A 242 1.47 -14.58 -8.48
N MET A 243 0.77 -13.68 -9.19
CA MET A 243 1.39 -12.66 -10.03
C MET A 243 2.26 -11.71 -9.22
N TRP A 244 1.71 -11.16 -8.12
CA TRP A 244 2.44 -10.27 -7.21
C TRP A 244 3.62 -10.99 -6.54
N ALA A 245 3.44 -12.22 -6.05
CA ALA A 245 4.53 -12.99 -5.45
C ALA A 245 5.63 -13.35 -6.45
N ASN A 246 5.29 -13.72 -7.69
CA ASN A 246 6.27 -14.00 -8.74
C ASN A 246 7.02 -12.73 -9.19
N PHE A 247 6.33 -11.58 -9.24
CA PHE A 247 6.97 -10.28 -9.48
C PHE A 247 7.96 -9.94 -8.34
N VAL A 248 7.54 -10.08 -7.09
CA VAL A 248 8.40 -9.86 -5.91
C VAL A 248 9.58 -10.86 -5.85
N LYS A 249 9.45 -12.06 -6.42
CA LYS A 249 10.52 -13.09 -6.50
C LYS A 249 11.46 -13.00 -7.71
N SER A 250 11.02 -12.43 -8.83
CA SER A 250 11.75 -12.58 -10.12
C SER A 250 11.51 -11.47 -11.15
N GLY A 251 10.95 -10.33 -10.72
CA GLY A 251 10.78 -9.13 -11.54
C GLY A 251 12.09 -8.60 -12.13
#